data_AF-A0A955V5F2-F1
#
_entry.id   AF-A0A955V5F2-F1
#
_cell.length_a   1.000
_cell.length_b   1.000
_cell.length_c   1.000
_cell.angle_alpha   90.00
_cell.angle_beta   90.00
_cell.angle_gamma   90.00
#
_symmetry.space_group_name_H-M   'P 1'
#
loop_
_entity.id
_entity.type
_entity.pdbx_description
1 polymer ?
#
loop_
_entity_poly.entity_id
_entity_poly.type
_entity_poly.pdbx_seq_one_letter_code
_entity_poly.pdbx_strand_id
1 'polypeptide(L)'
;MREKLGAIAERFYAKTRHVLYVTSGTRSPEEQARAMYKKLRLGDRLRAYRNRAAVDPLVAIYDKGRRKRRPEKEIVGEMARVIAGQCERGVYLSRHLKAHAFDLRSYDLTSSQRRTLVAIVREVGGVYVLQEKR
;
A
#
# COMPACT_ATOMS: atom_id res chain seq x y z
N MET A 1 -6.84 -2.60 -9.36
CA MET A 1 -5.40 -2.35 -9.05
C MET A 1 -4.50 -3.46 -9.57
N ARG A 2 -4.72 -4.72 -9.19
CA ARG A 2 -4.00 -5.89 -9.76
C ARG A 2 -4.07 -5.94 -11.29
N GLU A 3 -5.24 -5.61 -11.84
CA GLU A 3 -5.46 -5.50 -13.29
C GLU A 3 -4.64 -4.38 -13.95
N LYS A 4 -4.48 -3.22 -13.29
CA LYS A 4 -3.66 -2.10 -13.81
C LYS A 4 -2.17 -2.45 -13.80
N LEU A 5 -1.70 -3.12 -12.74
CA LEU A 5 -0.33 -3.63 -12.68
C LEU A 5 -0.07 -4.70 -13.73
N GLY A 6 -1.03 -5.62 -13.94
CA GLY A 6 -0.99 -6.60 -15.03
C GLY A 6 -0.87 -5.91 -16.39
N ALA A 7 -1.70 -4.90 -16.65
CA ALA A 7 -1.64 -4.13 -17.89
C ALA A 7 -0.30 -3.38 -18.08
N ILE A 8 0.28 -2.82 -17.01
CA ILE A 8 1.61 -2.19 -17.07
C ILE A 8 2.69 -3.24 -17.37
N ALA A 9 2.65 -4.39 -16.70
CA ALA A 9 3.62 -5.47 -16.88
C ALA A 9 3.56 -6.08 -18.28
N GLU A 10 2.36 -6.36 -18.81
CA GLU A 10 2.17 -6.86 -20.17
C GLU A 10 2.66 -5.86 -21.22
N ARG A 11 2.26 -4.59 -21.13
CA ARG A 11 2.69 -3.55 -22.08
C ARG A 11 4.19 -3.32 -22.03
N PHE A 12 4.78 -3.38 -20.84
CA PHE A 12 6.22 -3.21 -20.68
C PHE A 12 6.98 -4.40 -21.25
N TYR A 13 6.55 -5.62 -20.96
CA TYR A 13 7.14 -6.84 -21.52
C TYR A 13 7.02 -6.88 -23.05
N ALA A 14 5.87 -6.48 -23.61
CA ALA A 14 5.66 -6.41 -25.05
C ALA A 14 6.65 -5.46 -25.74
N LYS A 15 6.97 -4.31 -25.12
CA LYS A 15 7.88 -3.29 -25.69
C LYS A 15 9.36 -3.53 -25.40
N THR A 16 9.70 -4.22 -24.31
CA THR A 16 11.09 -4.30 -23.82
C THR A 16 11.63 -5.72 -23.69
N ARG A 17 10.76 -6.72 -23.79
CA ARG A 17 11.01 -8.14 -23.47
C ARG A 17 11.60 -8.35 -22.06
N HIS A 18 11.43 -7.38 -21.18
CA HIS A 18 11.95 -7.40 -19.82
C HIS A 18 10.80 -7.56 -18.81
N VAL A 19 11.01 -8.40 -17.80
CA VAL A 19 10.01 -8.70 -16.77
C VAL A 19 10.10 -7.64 -15.66
N LEU A 20 8.98 -7.00 -15.32
CA LEU A 20 8.94 -6.09 -14.18
C LEU A 20 8.82 -6.87 -12.88
N TYR A 21 9.75 -6.63 -11.96
CA TYR A 21 9.68 -7.11 -10.58
C TYR A 21 9.16 -6.01 -9.67
N VAL A 22 8.03 -6.27 -9.01
CA VAL A 22 7.48 -5.38 -7.97
C VAL A 22 8.23 -5.69 -6.67
N THR A 23 9.09 -4.78 -6.20
CA THR A 23 9.90 -4.99 -4.98
C THR A 23 9.18 -4.54 -3.72
N SER A 24 8.24 -3.60 -3.83
CA SER A 24 7.30 -3.29 -2.75
C SER A 24 5.86 -3.24 -3.30
N GLY A 25 5.01 -4.13 -2.79
CA GLY A 25 3.59 -4.20 -3.13
C GLY A 25 2.75 -3.28 -2.24
N THR A 26 1.64 -2.77 -2.78
CA THR A 26 0.59 -2.10 -2.00
C THR A 26 0.03 -3.09 -1.00
N ARG A 27 0.20 -2.81 0.29
CA ARG A 27 -0.52 -3.53 1.33
C ARG A 27 -1.96 -3.03 1.29
N SER A 28 -2.91 -3.94 1.08
CA SER A 28 -4.33 -3.57 1.11
C SER A 28 -4.69 -2.95 2.47
N PRO A 29 -5.73 -2.11 2.55
CA PRO A 29 -6.23 -1.59 3.82
C PRO A 29 -6.46 -2.69 4.87
N GLU A 30 -6.90 -3.87 4.43
CA GLU A 30 -7.15 -5.03 5.28
C GLU A 30 -5.86 -5.70 5.78
N GLU A 31 -4.87 -5.90 4.92
CA GLU A 31 -3.56 -6.42 5.33
C GLU A 31 -2.83 -5.45 6.27
N GLN A 32 -3.00 -4.13 6.05
CA GLN A 32 -2.48 -3.13 6.96
C GLN A 32 -3.25 -3.12 8.28
N ALA A 33 -4.58 -3.25 8.26
CA ALA A 33 -5.38 -3.40 9.46
C ALA A 33 -4.94 -4.61 10.28
N ARG A 34 -4.72 -5.77 9.63
CA ARG A 34 -4.18 -6.98 10.28
C ARG A 34 -2.81 -6.74 10.92
N ALA A 35 -1.90 -6.09 10.20
CA ALA A 35 -0.57 -5.77 10.71
C ALA A 35 -0.63 -4.82 11.93
N MET A 36 -1.50 -3.82 11.87
CA MET A 36 -1.71 -2.87 12.98
C MET A 36 -2.40 -3.54 14.17
N TYR A 37 -3.41 -4.38 13.95
CA TYR A 37 -4.05 -5.18 14.98
C TYR A 37 -3.05 -6.08 15.70
N LYS A 38 -2.17 -6.77 14.96
CA LYS A 38 -1.12 -7.61 15.55
C LYS A 38 -0.19 -6.79 16.46
N LYS A 39 0.22 -5.59 16.03
CA LYS A 39 1.04 -4.68 16.86
C LYS A 39 0.32 -4.26 18.13
N LEU A 40 -0.95 -3.84 18.03
CA LEU A 40 -1.78 -3.45 19.17
C LEU A 40 -1.96 -4.62 20.15
N ARG A 41 -2.15 -5.83 19.65
CA ARG A 41 -2.24 -7.05 20.46
C ARG A 41 -0.94 -7.38 21.19
N LEU A 42 0.21 -7.03 20.60
CA LEU A 42 1.53 -7.17 21.22
C LEU A 42 1.87 -6.01 22.18
N GLY A 43 0.94 -5.08 22.42
CA GLY A 43 1.14 -3.92 23.30
C GLY A 43 1.79 -2.70 22.64
N ASP A 44 2.16 -2.78 21.36
CA ASP A 44 2.63 -1.61 20.61
C ASP A 44 1.43 -0.71 20.27
N ARG A 45 1.37 0.48 20.88
CA ARG A 45 0.37 1.53 20.60
C ARG A 45 0.63 2.29 19.31
N LEU A 46 1.18 1.58 18.32
CA LEU A 46 1.50 2.08 16.99
C LEU A 46 2.39 3.33 17.07
N ARG A 47 3.39 3.31 17.96
CA ARG A 47 4.24 4.50 18.23
C ARG A 47 5.07 4.91 17.02
N ALA A 48 5.37 3.96 16.14
CA ALA A 48 6.11 4.19 14.89
C ALA A 48 5.38 5.09 13.87
N TYR A 49 4.07 5.33 14.05
CA TYR A 49 3.27 6.13 13.13
C TYR A 49 3.24 7.60 13.58
N ARG A 50 3.80 8.49 12.75
CA ARG A 50 3.89 9.94 13.04
C ARG A 50 2.55 10.67 13.00
N ASN A 51 1.64 10.27 12.10
CA ASN A 51 0.33 10.91 11.97
C ASN A 51 -0.67 10.32 12.98
N ARG A 52 -0.71 10.91 14.18
CA ARG A 52 -1.59 10.44 15.26
C ARG A 52 -3.07 10.60 14.94
N ALA A 53 -3.48 11.69 14.29
CA ALA A 53 -4.87 11.93 13.88
C ALA A 53 -5.44 10.80 13.01
N ALA A 54 -4.59 10.15 12.19
CA ALA A 54 -5.00 9.00 11.39
C ALA A 54 -4.95 7.66 12.14
N VAL A 55 -4.14 7.56 13.21
CA VAL A 55 -3.91 6.31 13.97
C VAL A 55 -4.87 6.17 15.15
N ASP A 56 -5.14 7.26 15.86
CA ASP A 56 -5.91 7.24 17.10
C ASP A 56 -7.32 6.63 16.92
N PRO A 57 -8.04 6.89 15.81
CA PRO A 57 -9.30 6.18 15.53
C PRO A 57 -9.15 4.66 15.45
N LEU A 58 -8.02 4.16 14.92
CA LEU A 58 -7.76 2.72 14.80
C LEU A 58 -7.46 2.08 16.16
N VAL A 59 -6.74 2.79 17.03
CA VAL A 59 -6.51 2.36 18.41
C VAL A 59 -7.84 2.30 19.18
N ALA A 60 -8.69 3.31 19.02
CA ALA A 60 -10.01 3.34 19.65
C ALA A 60 -10.91 2.18 19.18
N ILE A 61 -10.89 1.85 17.88
CA ILE A 61 -11.62 0.69 17.34
C ILE A 61 -11.13 -0.61 17.98
N TYR A 62 -9.81 -0.80 18.09
CA TYR A 62 -9.22 -1.96 18.74
C TYR A 62 -9.63 -2.07 20.21
N ASP A 63 -9.45 -1.00 20.99
CA ASP A 63 -9.75 -0.99 22.43
C ASP A 63 -11.25 -1.24 22.69
N LYS A 64 -12.13 -0.59 21.91
CA LYS A 64 -13.58 -0.80 21.96
C LYS A 64 -13.96 -2.24 21.58
N GLY A 65 -13.34 -2.78 20.54
CA GLY A 65 -13.56 -4.14 20.06
C GLY A 65 -13.17 -5.19 21.08
N ARG A 66 -11.98 -5.04 21.68
CA ARG A 66 -11.49 -5.93 22.75
C ARG A 66 -12.36 -5.86 24.00
N ARG A 67 -12.76 -4.66 24.43
CA ARG A 67 -13.67 -4.48 25.57
C ARG A 67 -15.02 -5.16 25.36
N LYS A 68 -15.54 -5.13 24.14
CA LYS A 68 -16.80 -5.80 23.74
C LYS A 68 -16.63 -7.27 23.37
N ARG A 69 -15.42 -7.85 23.49
CA ARG A 69 -15.10 -9.23 23.10
C ARG A 69 -15.50 -9.58 21.66
N ARG A 70 -15.42 -8.60 20.76
CA ARG A 70 -15.74 -8.81 19.34
C ARG A 70 -14.72 -9.74 18.67
N PRO A 71 -15.13 -10.53 17.67
CA PRO A 71 -14.22 -11.33 16.87
C PRO A 71 -13.14 -10.47 16.20
N GLU A 72 -11.92 -10.98 16.13
CA GLU A 72 -10.78 -10.29 15.48
C GLU A 72 -11.13 -9.82 14.06
N LYS A 73 -11.79 -10.69 13.28
CA LYS A 73 -12.21 -10.39 11.91
C LYS A 73 -13.07 -9.12 11.82
N GLU A 74 -13.96 -8.89 12.78
CA GLU A 74 -14.80 -7.70 12.79
C GLU A 74 -14.01 -6.43 13.13
N ILE A 75 -13.12 -6.52 14.11
CA ILE A 75 -12.27 -5.39 14.53
C ILE A 75 -11.35 -5.00 13.38
N VAL A 76 -10.69 -5.98 12.77
CA VAL A 76 -9.83 -5.79 11.59
C VAL A 76 -10.63 -5.21 10.42
N GLY A 77 -11.83 -5.70 10.16
CA GLY A 77 -12.70 -5.18 9.10
C GLY A 77 -13.08 -3.72 9.31
N GLU A 78 -13.40 -3.33 10.54
CA GLU A 78 -13.70 -1.93 10.87
C GLU A 78 -12.48 -1.02 10.75
N MET A 79 -11.32 -1.48 11.24
CA MET A 79 -10.04 -0.79 11.04
C MET A 79 -9.71 -0.63 9.54
N ALA A 80 -9.95 -1.66 8.73
CA ALA A 80 -9.71 -1.64 7.29
C ALA A 80 -10.57 -0.60 6.57
N ARG A 81 -11.85 -0.44 6.96
CA ARG A 81 -12.73 0.60 6.41
C ARG A 81 -12.23 2.01 6.71
N VAL A 82 -11.74 2.24 7.94
CA VAL A 82 -11.15 3.54 8.30
C VAL A 82 -9.90 3.81 7.48
N ILE A 83 -9.02 2.82 7.32
CA ILE A 83 -7.82 2.94 6.49
C ILE A 83 -8.20 3.21 5.03
N ALA A 84 -9.20 2.51 4.47
CA ALA A 84 -9.68 2.73 3.11
C ALA A 84 -10.19 4.17 2.92
N GLY A 85 -11.06 4.65 3.80
CA GLY A 85 -11.57 6.02 3.73
C GLY A 85 -10.48 7.08 3.95
N GLN A 86 -9.45 6.79 4.74
CA GLN A 86 -8.27 7.67 4.85
C GLN A 86 -7.50 7.72 3.54
N CYS A 87 -7.27 6.57 2.90
CA CYS A 87 -6.63 6.50 1.58
C CYS A 87 -7.42 7.27 0.51
N GLU A 88 -8.75 7.16 0.49
CA GLU A 88 -9.62 7.93 -0.42
C GLU A 88 -9.46 9.45 -0.23
N ARG A 89 -9.22 9.90 0.99
CA ARG A 89 -8.95 11.32 1.33
C ARG A 89 -7.47 11.72 1.20
N GLY A 90 -6.62 10.85 0.64
CA GLY A 90 -5.18 11.10 0.47
C GLY A 90 -4.35 11.02 1.75
N VAL A 91 -4.89 10.48 2.84
CA VAL A 91 -4.20 10.30 4.11
C VAL A 91 -3.64 8.89 4.19
N TYR A 92 -2.31 8.77 4.15
CA TYR A 92 -1.62 7.49 4.08
C TYR A 92 -0.81 7.21 5.34
N LEU A 93 -1.20 6.16 6.09
CA LEU A 93 -0.54 5.76 7.34
C LEU A 93 0.80 5.04 7.14
N SER A 94 1.07 4.53 5.94
CA SER A 94 2.32 3.85 5.59
C SER A 94 2.69 4.14 4.15
N ARG A 95 3.98 4.06 3.82
CA ARG A 95 4.44 4.05 2.42
C ARG A 95 3.73 2.96 1.60
N HIS A 96 3.44 1.81 2.22
CA HIS A 96 2.71 0.69 1.60
C HIS A 96 1.21 0.96 1.37
N LEU A 97 0.65 2.00 1.99
CA LEU A 97 -0.74 2.42 1.82
C LEU A 97 -0.93 3.53 0.79
N LYS A 98 0.15 4.20 0.35
CA LYS A 98 0.06 5.15 -0.77
C LYS A 98 -0.42 4.37 -1.97
N ALA A 99 -1.73 4.41 -2.20
CA ALA A 99 -2.48 3.57 -3.14
C ALA A 99 -2.07 3.76 -4.60
N HIS A 100 -1.02 4.53 -4.86
CA HIS A 100 -0.55 4.83 -6.19
C HIS A 100 0.97 4.80 -6.30
N ALA A 101 1.77 4.42 -5.28
CA ALA A 101 3.23 4.42 -5.41
C ALA A 101 3.77 2.99 -5.26
N PHE A 102 4.18 2.37 -6.37
CA PHE A 102 4.87 1.08 -6.36
C PHE A 102 6.38 1.33 -6.48
N ASP A 103 7.17 0.66 -5.65
CA ASP A 103 8.60 0.54 -5.91
C ASP A 103 8.78 -0.60 -6.93
N LEU A 104 9.23 -0.24 -8.11
CA LEU A 104 9.61 -1.19 -9.15
C LEU A 104 11.12 -1.33 -9.14
N ARG A 105 11.57 -2.58 -9.21
CA ARG A 105 12.98 -2.88 -9.42
C ARG A 105 13.42 -2.22 -10.72
N SER A 106 14.38 -1.31 -10.63
CA SER A 106 14.85 -0.52 -11.78
C SER A 106 16.37 -0.53 -11.95
N TYR A 107 17.10 -1.28 -11.12
CA TYR A 107 18.57 -1.33 -11.13
C TYR A 107 19.13 -1.91 -12.45
N ASP A 108 18.44 -2.87 -13.04
CA ASP A 108 18.77 -3.57 -14.28
C ASP A 108 18.10 -2.96 -15.52
N LEU A 109 17.26 -1.92 -15.33
CA LEU A 109 16.66 -1.20 -16.44
C LEU A 109 17.63 -0.17 -17.03
N THR A 110 17.85 -0.28 -18.33
CA THR A 110 18.53 0.74 -19.15
C THR A 110 17.74 2.04 -19.17
N SER A 111 18.41 3.15 -19.50
CA SER A 111 17.78 4.48 -19.62
C SER A 111 16.60 4.50 -20.60
N SER A 112 16.65 3.68 -21.66
CA SER A 112 15.55 3.52 -22.62
C SER A 112 14.35 2.81 -21.99
N GLN A 113 14.59 1.70 -21.30
CA GLN A 113 13.53 0.94 -20.60
C GLN A 113 12.88 1.76 -19.49
N ARG A 114 13.64 2.57 -18.74
CA ARG A 114 13.08 3.48 -17.73
C ARG A 114 12.10 4.49 -18.34
N ARG A 115 12.42 5.07 -19.51
CA ARG A 115 11.51 5.98 -20.23
C ARG A 115 10.24 5.27 -20.69
N THR A 116 10.38 4.06 -21.22
CA THR A 116 9.24 3.22 -21.62
C THR A 116 8.32 2.91 -20.44
N LEU A 117 8.89 2.58 -19.27
CA LEU A 117 8.13 2.34 -18.05
C LEU A 117 7.33 3.56 -17.61
N VAL A 118 7.97 4.74 -17.59
CA VAL A 118 7.32 6.01 -17.23
C VAL A 118 6.18 6.35 -18.22
N ALA A 119 6.39 6.13 -19.51
CA ALA A 119 5.36 6.36 -20.53
C ALA A 119 4.12 5.46 -20.32
N ILE A 120 4.33 4.15 -20.12
CA ILE A 120 3.23 3.19 -19.90
C ILE A 120 2.47 3.51 -18.62
N VAL A 121 3.17 3.87 -17.55
CA VAL A 121 2.55 4.23 -16.25
C VAL A 121 1.68 5.48 -16.38
N ARG A 122 2.14 6.48 -17.15
CA ARG A 122 1.35 7.67 -17.47
C ARG A 122 0.12 7.35 -18.29
N GLU A 123 0.22 6.45 -19.27
CA GLU A 123 -0.91 6.00 -20.09
C GLU A 123 -1.97 5.24 -19.27
N VAL A 124 -1.56 4.40 -18.32
CA VAL A 124 -2.49 3.60 -17.50
C VAL A 124 -3.19 4.43 -16.43
N GLY A 125 -2.53 5.47 -15.91
CA GLY A 125 -3.13 6.47 -15.01
C GLY A 125 -3.49 5.96 -13.60
N GLY A 126 -3.30 6.82 -12.60
CA GLY A 126 -3.53 6.47 -11.19
C GLY A 126 -2.49 5.49 -10.63
N VAL A 127 -1.28 5.50 -11.20
CA VAL A 127 -0.12 4.74 -10.73
C VAL A 127 1.11 5.65 -10.86
N TYR A 128 1.97 5.64 -9.85
CA TYR A 128 3.26 6.33 -9.75
C TYR A 128 4.32 5.27 -9.49
N VAL A 129 5.43 5.38 -10.21
CA VAL A 129 6.61 4.53 -10.00
C VAL A 129 7.61 5.32 -9.18
N LEU A 130 7.94 4.78 -8.01
CA LEU A 130 9.13 5.20 -7.29
C LEU A 130 10.30 4.36 -7.81
N GLN A 131 11.29 5.04 -8.40
CA GLN A 131 12.53 4.39 -8.78
C GLN A 131 13.40 4.26 -7.54
N GLU A 132 13.85 3.04 -7.24
CA GLU A 132 14.89 2.82 -6.24
C GLU A 132 16.14 3.64 -6.62
N LYS A 133 16.42 4.68 -5.83
CA LYS A 133 17.73 5.35 -5.83
C LYS A 133 18.55 4.72 -4.70
N ARG A 134 19.80 4.42 -5.04
CA ARG A 134 20.82 3.94 -4.09
C ARG A 134 20.98 4.91 -2.93
#